data_AF-A0A952B647-F1
#
_entry.id   AF-A0A952B647-F1
#
_cell.length_a   1.000
_cell.length_b   1.000
_cell.length_c   1.000
_cell.angle_alpha   90.00
_cell.angle_beta   90.00
_cell.angle_gamma   90.00
#
_symmetry.space_group_name_H-M   'P 1'
#
loop_
_entity.id
_entity.type
_entity.pdbx_description
1 polymer ?
#
loop_
_entity_poly.entity_id
_entity_poly.type
_entity_poly.pdbx_seq_one_letter_code
_entity_poly.pdbx_strand_id
1 'polypeptide(L)'
;MGQFNSSLTRVVPIFDFLKDLDETGGDWLPSLLTMPQGGVVGENNAEFNPPGELLYTCWGENEKGLSPPISLLKWMVQHPFDLNHPENPGNPNPPNNENRTLLLQGEVDTIADAMQLLDNPNRPNTAWYILEGISNPDVYLETENLIVVIEGKRTEPGPTTDTTWMPIRHQMLRHIDCAWELSDHQHVVGFFIVEGFGGGEAIDVPDIWGQACNNTVTQLTLEQSLPHRSVEEREEIANAFLGATTWQAICMEFGIDWGTLPHQI
;
A
#
# COMPACT_ATOMS: atom_id res chain seq x y z
N MET A 1 -8.85 -18.60 7.23
CA MET A 1 -9.42 -17.39 6.60
C MET A 1 -10.44 -16.79 7.56
N GLY A 2 -10.39 -15.48 7.78
CA GLY A 2 -11.36 -14.79 8.62
C GLY A 2 -12.73 -14.72 7.95
N GLN A 3 -13.80 -14.80 8.73
CA GLN A 3 -15.19 -14.73 8.26
C GLN A 3 -15.49 -13.43 7.48
N PHE A 4 -14.75 -12.35 7.73
CA PHE A 4 -14.94 -11.01 7.15
C PHE A 4 -13.82 -10.59 6.20
N ASN A 5 -13.31 -11.51 5.37
CA ASN A 5 -12.25 -11.19 4.41
C ASN A 5 -12.71 -10.15 3.37
N SER A 6 -12.12 -8.94 3.41
CA SER A 6 -12.42 -7.83 2.48
C SER A 6 -12.24 -8.23 1.02
N SER A 7 -11.18 -8.98 0.69
CA SER A 7 -10.89 -9.39 -0.69
C SER A 7 -12.06 -10.12 -1.33
N LEU A 8 -12.67 -11.09 -0.63
CA LEU A 8 -13.78 -11.90 -1.18
C LEU A 8 -15.17 -11.31 -0.99
N THR A 9 -15.35 -10.45 0.01
CA THR A 9 -16.69 -9.93 0.38
C THR A 9 -16.96 -8.50 -0.09
N ARG A 10 -15.92 -7.76 -0.47
CA ARG A 10 -16.02 -6.36 -0.91
C ARG A 10 -15.25 -6.14 -2.20
N VAL A 11 -13.95 -6.37 -2.19
CA VAL A 11 -13.06 -6.04 -3.30
C VAL A 11 -13.50 -6.74 -4.59
N VAL A 12 -13.47 -8.08 -4.63
CA VAL A 12 -13.84 -8.86 -5.82
C VAL A 12 -15.24 -8.48 -6.34
N PRO A 13 -16.34 -8.55 -5.57
CA PRO A 13 -17.67 -8.29 -6.12
C PRO A 13 -17.86 -6.84 -6.58
N ILE A 14 -17.22 -5.85 -5.94
CA ILE A 14 -17.35 -4.45 -6.34
C ILE A 14 -16.50 -4.17 -7.58
N PHE A 15 -15.23 -4.56 -7.61
CA PHE A 15 -14.35 -4.28 -8.74
C PHE A 15 -14.68 -5.11 -9.98
N ASP A 16 -15.21 -6.34 -9.81
CA ASP A 16 -15.76 -7.10 -10.93
C ASP A 16 -16.97 -6.38 -11.54
N PHE A 17 -17.88 -5.84 -10.71
CA PHE A 17 -19.01 -5.05 -11.20
C PHE A 17 -18.56 -3.79 -11.95
N LEU A 18 -17.59 -3.04 -11.41
CA LEU A 18 -17.06 -1.83 -12.06
C LEU A 18 -16.40 -2.17 -13.40
N LYS A 19 -15.64 -3.27 -13.46
CA LYS A 19 -15.03 -3.75 -14.71
C LYS A 19 -16.07 -4.20 -15.74
N ASP A 20 -17.15 -4.85 -15.30
CA ASP A 20 -18.26 -5.25 -16.18
C ASP A 20 -19.07 -4.05 -16.69
N LEU A 21 -19.13 -2.96 -15.91
CA LEU A 21 -19.75 -1.70 -16.31
C LEU A 21 -18.97 -1.04 -17.44
N ASP A 22 -17.65 -0.92 -17.27
CA ASP A 22 -16.74 -0.42 -18.29
C ASP A 22 -15.32 -0.96 -18.05
N GLU A 23 -14.86 -1.81 -18.97
CA GLU A 23 -13.55 -2.45 -18.89
C GLU A 23 -12.39 -1.45 -19.04
N THR A 24 -12.63 -0.30 -19.68
CA THR A 24 -11.62 0.75 -19.87
C THR A 24 -11.42 1.62 -18.64
N GLY A 25 -12.36 1.60 -17.70
CA GLY A 25 -12.34 2.43 -16.51
C GLY A 25 -12.79 3.88 -16.71
N GLY A 26 -13.10 4.29 -17.94
CA GLY A 26 -13.49 5.66 -18.28
C GLY A 26 -14.76 6.13 -17.55
N ASP A 27 -15.73 5.24 -17.36
CA ASP A 27 -17.03 5.57 -16.75
C ASP A 27 -17.02 5.58 -15.22
N TRP A 28 -16.03 4.96 -14.56
CA TRP A 28 -16.04 4.80 -13.10
C TRP A 28 -14.77 5.25 -12.38
N LEU A 29 -13.59 5.10 -12.98
CA LEU A 29 -12.33 5.41 -12.30
C LEU A 29 -12.19 6.91 -11.96
N PRO A 30 -12.53 7.86 -12.86
CA PRO A 30 -12.49 9.28 -12.51
C PRO A 30 -13.36 9.61 -11.31
N SER A 31 -14.60 9.11 -11.25
CA SER A 31 -15.48 9.31 -10.11
C SER A 31 -14.90 8.69 -8.85
N LEU A 32 -14.43 7.44 -8.92
CA LEU A 32 -13.85 6.71 -7.78
C LEU A 32 -12.66 7.47 -7.16
N LEU A 33 -11.78 8.07 -7.99
CA LEU A 33 -10.62 8.84 -7.52
C LEU A 33 -10.99 10.13 -6.79
N THR A 34 -12.23 10.63 -6.94
CA THR A 34 -12.70 11.83 -6.22
C THR A 34 -13.40 11.55 -4.89
N MET A 35 -13.71 10.28 -4.62
CA MET A 35 -14.47 9.88 -3.42
C MET A 35 -13.67 9.90 -2.12
N PRO A 36 -12.34 9.63 -2.11
CA PRO A 36 -11.56 9.67 -0.88
C PRO A 36 -11.50 11.06 -0.25
N GLN A 37 -11.52 11.09 1.09
CA GLN A 37 -11.38 12.31 1.89
C GLN A 37 -10.32 12.13 2.98
N GLY A 38 -9.76 13.24 3.45
CA GLY A 38 -8.73 13.27 4.51
C GLY A 38 -7.29 13.06 4.02
N GLY A 39 -7.08 12.91 2.71
CA GLY A 39 -5.77 13.06 2.06
C GLY A 39 -5.55 14.48 1.53
N VAL A 40 -4.47 14.68 0.77
CA VAL A 40 -4.17 15.97 0.11
C VAL A 40 -5.00 16.10 -1.17
N VAL A 41 -6.33 16.11 -1.03
CA VAL A 41 -7.25 16.29 -2.15
C VAL A 41 -7.50 17.78 -2.33
N GLY A 42 -6.84 18.41 -3.30
CA GLY A 42 -7.13 19.81 -3.60
C GLY A 42 -6.31 20.47 -4.71
N GLU A 43 -5.03 20.12 -4.88
CA GLU A 43 -4.17 20.87 -5.82
C GLU A 43 -3.61 20.02 -6.98
N ASN A 44 -3.45 18.70 -6.83
CA ASN A 44 -2.79 17.85 -7.84
C ASN A 44 -3.72 16.96 -8.68
N ASN A 45 -5.03 16.92 -8.40
CA ASN A 45 -5.98 16.10 -9.17
C ASN A 45 -6.06 16.49 -10.66
N ALA A 46 -5.58 17.68 -11.04
CA ALA A 46 -5.55 18.11 -12.43
C ALA A 46 -4.50 17.37 -13.28
N GLU A 47 -3.44 16.84 -12.67
CA GLU A 47 -2.32 16.24 -13.42
C GLU A 47 -2.64 14.86 -13.98
N PHE A 48 -3.49 14.10 -13.29
CA PHE A 48 -3.92 12.75 -13.67
C PHE A 48 -5.42 12.67 -13.96
N ASN A 49 -6.05 13.79 -14.30
CA ASN A 49 -7.44 13.81 -14.77
C ASN A 49 -7.52 14.32 -16.23
N PRO A 50 -7.90 13.47 -17.20
CA PRO A 50 -8.32 12.08 -17.02
C PRO A 50 -7.15 11.12 -16.72
N PRO A 51 -7.38 10.01 -16.00
CA PRO A 51 -6.34 9.03 -15.68
C PRO A 51 -5.83 8.28 -16.93
N GLY A 52 -6.56 8.31 -18.04
CA GLY A 52 -6.31 7.50 -19.23
C GLY A 52 -7.04 6.15 -19.15
N GLU A 53 -6.93 5.35 -20.21
CA GLU A 53 -7.54 4.02 -20.26
C GLU A 53 -6.81 3.03 -19.32
N LEU A 54 -7.57 2.10 -18.72
CA LEU A 54 -7.00 1.00 -17.95
C LEU A 54 -6.20 0.06 -18.86
N LEU A 55 -4.93 -0.14 -18.50
CA LEU A 55 -4.01 -1.05 -19.16
C LEU A 55 -3.90 -2.38 -18.41
N TYR A 56 -3.99 -2.34 -17.08
CA TYR A 56 -3.82 -3.53 -16.24
C TYR A 56 -4.58 -3.42 -14.92
N THR A 57 -5.16 -4.53 -14.47
CA THR A 57 -5.91 -4.60 -13.20
C THR A 57 -5.62 -5.89 -12.44
N CYS A 58 -5.51 -5.78 -11.12
CA CYS A 58 -5.30 -6.90 -10.20
C CYS A 58 -6.09 -6.71 -8.90
N TRP A 59 -6.80 -7.75 -8.48
CA TRP A 59 -7.42 -7.88 -7.16
C TRP A 59 -7.78 -9.35 -6.88
N GLY A 60 -8.10 -9.67 -5.63
CA GLY A 60 -8.53 -11.01 -5.21
C GLY A 60 -7.43 -12.07 -5.38
N GLU A 61 -7.73 -13.18 -6.06
CA GLU A 61 -6.74 -14.26 -6.28
C GLU A 61 -5.54 -13.83 -7.15
N ASN A 62 -5.63 -12.67 -7.82
CA ASN A 62 -4.61 -12.13 -8.69
C ASN A 62 -3.93 -10.86 -8.13
N GLU A 63 -3.94 -10.65 -6.80
CA GLU A 63 -3.28 -9.51 -6.15
C GLU A 63 -1.82 -9.32 -6.63
N LYS A 64 -1.47 -8.08 -7.01
CA LYS A 64 -0.13 -7.74 -7.50
C LYS A 64 0.81 -7.49 -6.34
N GLY A 65 1.83 -8.32 -6.21
CA GLY A 65 2.93 -8.07 -5.29
C GLY A 65 3.85 -6.95 -5.77
N LEU A 66 4.07 -5.95 -4.93
CA LEU A 66 5.01 -4.86 -5.14
C LEU A 66 6.29 -5.11 -4.32
N SER A 67 7.43 -5.19 -5.00
CA SER A 67 8.73 -5.32 -4.34
C SER A 67 9.08 -4.05 -3.58
N PRO A 68 9.73 -4.16 -2.41
CA PRO A 68 10.20 -2.98 -1.69
C PRO A 68 11.25 -2.21 -2.50
N PRO A 69 11.32 -0.87 -2.38
CA PRO A 69 12.33 -0.06 -3.03
C PRO A 69 13.75 -0.54 -2.69
N ILE A 70 14.63 -0.55 -3.68
CA ILE A 70 16.04 -0.92 -3.46
C ILE A 70 16.70 0.09 -2.52
N SER A 71 16.37 1.37 -2.67
CA SER A 71 16.81 2.47 -1.81
C SER A 71 16.46 2.22 -0.35
N LEU A 72 15.24 1.75 -0.06
CA LEU A 72 14.84 1.36 1.30
C LEU A 72 15.64 0.18 1.82
N LEU A 73 15.76 -0.90 1.06
CA LEU A 73 16.55 -2.06 1.48
C LEU A 73 18.00 -1.69 1.79
N LYS A 74 18.62 -0.84 0.96
CA LYS A 74 19.96 -0.32 1.20
C LYS A 74 20.02 0.51 2.49
N TRP A 75 19.04 1.39 2.71
CA TRP A 75 18.97 2.16 3.94
C TRP A 75 18.89 1.24 5.17
N MET A 76 18.05 0.21 5.16
CA MET A 76 17.91 -0.73 6.28
C MET A 76 19.19 -1.49 6.57
N VAL A 77 19.90 -1.95 5.54
CA VAL A 77 21.21 -2.63 5.67
C VAL A 77 22.26 -1.68 6.28
N GLN A 78 22.21 -0.40 5.96
CA GLN A 78 23.15 0.61 6.47
C GLN A 78 22.79 1.15 7.86
N HIS A 79 21.55 0.96 8.31
CA HIS A 79 21.04 1.48 9.58
C HIS A 79 20.48 0.37 10.48
N PRO A 80 21.24 -0.71 10.75
CA PRO A 80 20.72 -1.88 11.47
C PRO A 80 20.25 -1.57 12.90
N PHE A 81 20.77 -0.52 13.53
CA PHE A 81 20.40 -0.11 14.89
C PHE A 81 19.09 0.68 14.96
N ASP A 82 18.57 1.14 13.83
CA ASP A 82 17.28 1.81 13.73
C ASP A 82 16.13 0.82 13.46
N LEU A 83 16.44 -0.48 13.34
CA LEU A 83 15.50 -1.55 13.05
C LEU A 83 14.98 -2.24 14.32
N ASN A 84 13.84 -2.92 14.17
CA ASN A 84 13.38 -3.91 15.12
C ASN A 84 14.32 -5.13 15.11
N HIS A 85 14.58 -5.68 16.30
CA HIS A 85 15.36 -6.91 16.50
C HIS A 85 14.44 -8.03 17.00
N PRO A 86 13.66 -8.69 16.12
CA PRO A 86 12.78 -9.78 16.52
C PRO A 86 13.59 -10.94 17.09
N GLU A 87 13.13 -11.52 18.21
CA GLU A 87 13.78 -12.66 18.88
C GLU A 87 13.95 -13.87 17.97
N ASN A 88 13.07 -14.01 16.96
CA ASN A 88 13.16 -14.99 15.89
C ASN A 88 13.08 -14.28 14.53
N PRO A 89 14.21 -14.04 13.84
CA PRO A 89 14.26 -13.30 12.57
C PRO A 89 13.65 -14.05 11.36
N GLY A 90 12.78 -15.02 11.59
CA GLY A 90 11.81 -15.51 10.61
C GLY A 90 12.34 -16.44 9.51
N ASN A 91 13.52 -17.07 9.65
CA ASN A 91 13.94 -18.11 8.69
C ASN A 91 14.35 -19.42 9.41
N PRO A 92 13.74 -20.57 9.07
CA PRO A 92 14.17 -21.87 9.61
C PRO A 92 15.53 -22.35 9.05
N ASN A 93 16.13 -21.65 8.07
CA ASN A 93 17.46 -22.00 7.55
C ASN A 93 18.61 -21.39 8.39
N PRO A 94 19.48 -22.21 9.03
CA PRO A 94 20.51 -21.75 9.95
C PRO A 94 21.51 -20.72 9.39
N PRO A 95 22.07 -20.85 8.16
CA PRO A 95 23.07 -19.90 7.66
C PRO A 95 22.51 -18.49 7.44
N ASN A 96 21.21 -18.38 7.16
CA ASN A 96 20.54 -17.09 6.98
C ASN A 96 20.33 -16.35 8.31
N ASN A 97 20.34 -17.07 9.44
CA ASN A 97 20.18 -16.45 10.75
C ASN A 97 21.50 -15.87 11.25
N GLU A 98 22.63 -16.55 11.03
CA GLU A 98 23.96 -16.04 11.44
C GLU A 98 24.32 -14.74 10.71
N ASN A 99 24.26 -14.71 9.37
CA ASN A 99 24.55 -13.49 8.60
C ASN A 99 23.60 -12.35 8.97
N ARG A 100 22.32 -12.67 9.21
CA ARG A 100 21.35 -11.64 9.61
C ARG A 100 21.62 -11.12 11.02
N THR A 101 22.04 -11.98 11.94
CA THR A 101 22.48 -11.54 13.28
C THR A 101 23.70 -10.63 13.18
N LEU A 102 24.71 -10.97 12.37
CA LEU A 102 25.89 -10.13 12.16
C LEU A 102 25.52 -8.78 11.53
N LEU A 103 24.64 -8.79 10.54
CA LEU A 103 24.12 -7.55 9.93
C LEU A 103 23.45 -6.66 10.97
N LEU A 104 22.54 -7.23 11.78
CA LEU A 104 21.84 -6.50 12.83
C LEU A 104 22.76 -6.03 13.96
N GLN A 105 23.95 -6.63 14.11
CA GLN A 105 24.99 -6.18 15.02
C GLN A 105 25.88 -5.08 14.43
N GLY A 106 25.67 -4.69 13.17
CA GLY A 106 26.46 -3.67 12.49
C GLY A 106 27.82 -4.16 12.01
N GLU A 107 28.00 -5.46 11.77
CA GLU A 107 29.26 -6.00 11.27
C GLU A 107 29.55 -5.48 9.86
N VAL A 108 30.74 -4.90 9.68
CA VAL A 108 31.10 -4.08 8.52
C VAL A 108 31.19 -4.90 7.24
N ASP A 109 31.83 -6.08 7.30
CA ASP A 109 32.00 -6.93 6.12
C ASP A 109 30.66 -7.51 5.66
N THR A 110 29.79 -7.86 6.61
CA THR A 110 28.44 -8.37 6.36
C THR A 110 27.54 -7.30 5.76
N ILE A 111 27.64 -6.05 6.21
CA ILE A 111 26.95 -4.91 5.59
C ILE A 111 27.45 -4.72 4.14
N ALA A 112 28.77 -4.77 3.92
CA ALA A 112 29.33 -4.63 2.58
C ALA A 112 28.85 -5.74 1.62
N ASP A 113 28.82 -7.00 2.09
CA ASP A 113 28.30 -8.14 1.34
C ASP A 113 26.81 -7.97 1.01
N ALA A 114 26.00 -7.56 1.99
CA ALA A 114 24.57 -7.30 1.79
C ALA A 114 24.34 -6.20 0.73
N MET A 115 25.12 -5.12 0.77
CA MET A 115 25.04 -4.04 -0.21
C MET A 115 25.37 -4.54 -1.62
N GLN A 116 26.41 -5.34 -1.78
CA GLN A 116 26.76 -5.94 -3.07
C GLN A 116 25.67 -6.89 -3.59
N LEU A 117 25.03 -7.65 -2.70
CA LEU A 117 23.94 -8.56 -3.05
C LEU A 117 22.65 -7.82 -3.43
N LEU A 118 22.40 -6.63 -2.86
CA LEU A 118 21.27 -5.77 -3.24
C LEU A 118 21.42 -5.17 -4.63
N ASP A 119 22.65 -4.93 -5.10
CA ASP A 119 22.93 -4.44 -6.45
C ASP A 119 22.69 -5.49 -7.54
N ASN A 120 22.45 -6.75 -7.17
CA ASN A 120 22.11 -7.79 -8.14
C ASN A 120 20.68 -7.57 -8.70
N PRO A 121 20.52 -7.36 -10.02
CA PRO A 121 19.19 -7.20 -10.63
C PRO A 121 18.33 -8.47 -10.53
N ASN A 122 18.97 -9.65 -10.40
CA ASN A 122 18.29 -10.95 -10.27
C ASN A 122 18.20 -11.43 -8.81
N ARG A 123 18.25 -10.51 -7.83
CA ARG A 123 18.13 -10.87 -6.41
C ARG A 123 16.76 -11.53 -6.13
N PRO A 124 16.70 -12.51 -5.21
CA PRO A 124 15.44 -13.08 -4.79
C PRO A 124 14.63 -12.09 -3.94
N ASN A 125 13.32 -12.30 -3.87
CA ASN A 125 12.43 -11.55 -2.97
C ASN A 125 12.60 -11.95 -1.50
N THR A 126 13.32 -13.05 -1.22
CA THR A 126 13.59 -13.53 0.13
C THR A 126 15.05 -13.96 0.25
N ALA A 127 15.81 -13.29 1.13
CA ALA A 127 17.16 -13.66 1.52
C ALA A 127 17.52 -13.04 2.88
N TRP A 128 18.66 -13.40 3.45
CA TRP A 128 19.09 -12.90 4.77
C TRP A 128 19.23 -11.36 4.81
N TYR A 129 19.60 -10.75 3.68
CA TYR A 129 19.78 -9.30 3.49
C TYR A 129 18.52 -8.56 2.99
N ILE A 130 17.40 -9.28 2.76
CA ILE A 130 16.12 -8.67 2.40
C ILE A 130 15.32 -8.47 3.69
N LEU A 131 15.27 -7.22 4.13
CA LEU A 131 14.65 -6.79 5.38
C LEU A 131 13.27 -6.12 5.18
N GLU A 132 12.65 -6.32 4.02
CA GLU A 132 11.23 -5.99 3.81
C GLU A 132 10.61 -6.99 2.85
N GLY A 133 9.40 -7.44 3.15
CA GLY A 133 8.66 -8.35 2.28
C GLY A 133 7.98 -7.61 1.12
N ILE A 134 7.41 -8.38 0.20
CA ILE A 134 6.50 -7.86 -0.82
C ILE A 134 5.30 -7.20 -0.15
N SER A 135 4.87 -6.05 -0.68
CA SER A 135 3.63 -5.39 -0.30
C SER A 135 2.53 -5.77 -1.27
N ASN A 136 1.34 -6.14 -0.79
CA ASN A 136 0.21 -6.52 -1.65
C ASN A 136 -0.96 -5.59 -1.33
N PRO A 137 -1.20 -4.54 -2.14
CA PRO A 137 -2.46 -3.81 -2.04
C PRO A 137 -3.60 -4.71 -2.51
N ASP A 138 -4.77 -4.58 -1.89
CA ASP A 138 -5.97 -5.36 -2.26
C ASP A 138 -6.41 -5.11 -3.71
N VAL A 139 -6.19 -3.89 -4.21
CA VAL A 139 -6.41 -3.52 -5.62
C VAL A 139 -5.22 -2.77 -6.17
N TYR A 140 -4.83 -3.16 -7.38
CA TYR A 140 -3.85 -2.46 -8.19
C TYR A 140 -4.46 -2.17 -9.56
N LEU A 141 -4.48 -0.90 -9.96
CA LEU A 141 -4.91 -0.45 -11.28
C LEU A 141 -3.77 0.31 -11.93
N GLU A 142 -3.56 0.07 -13.22
CA GLU A 142 -2.58 0.76 -14.05
C GLU A 142 -3.30 1.27 -15.28
N THR A 143 -3.13 2.56 -15.53
CA THR A 143 -3.65 3.27 -16.70
C THR A 143 -2.49 3.79 -17.54
N GLU A 144 -2.79 4.51 -18.61
CA GLU A 144 -1.77 5.19 -19.41
C GLU A 144 -0.93 6.17 -18.57
N ASN A 145 -1.55 6.89 -17.62
CA ASN A 145 -0.90 8.02 -16.92
C ASN A 145 -0.78 7.84 -15.39
N LEU A 146 -1.43 6.82 -14.82
CA LEU A 146 -1.63 6.69 -13.38
C LEU A 146 -1.59 5.23 -12.90
N ILE A 147 -0.88 5.00 -11.81
CA ILE A 147 -0.98 3.79 -10.98
C ILE A 147 -1.83 4.11 -9.75
N VAL A 148 -2.81 3.24 -9.46
CA VAL A 148 -3.69 3.34 -8.28
C VAL A 148 -3.49 2.11 -7.41
N VAL A 149 -3.15 2.33 -6.14
CA VAL A 149 -3.08 1.27 -5.12
C VAL A 149 -4.14 1.48 -4.06
N ILE A 150 -4.96 0.46 -3.79
CA ILE A 150 -6.08 0.56 -2.86
C ILE A 150 -5.98 -0.53 -1.81
N GLU A 151 -6.19 -0.14 -0.56
CA GLU A 151 -6.26 -1.05 0.57
C GLU A 151 -7.68 -1.08 1.15
N GLY A 152 -8.26 -2.27 1.19
CA GLY A 152 -9.62 -2.53 1.61
C GLY A 152 -9.71 -3.02 3.06
N LYS A 153 -10.51 -2.34 3.88
CA LYS A 153 -10.68 -2.67 5.30
C LYS A 153 -12.15 -2.84 5.66
N ARG A 154 -12.44 -3.72 6.62
CA ARG A 154 -13.80 -3.97 7.11
C ARG A 154 -13.92 -3.80 8.61
N THR A 155 -13.13 -4.56 9.36
CA THR A 155 -13.26 -4.67 10.82
C THR A 155 -12.04 -4.15 11.56
N GLU A 156 -10.98 -3.84 10.82
CA GLU A 156 -9.71 -3.39 11.35
C GLU A 156 -9.88 -2.03 12.06
N PRO A 157 -9.26 -1.85 13.24
CA PRO A 157 -9.34 -0.60 13.98
C PRO A 157 -8.50 0.54 13.35
N GLY A 158 -7.72 0.24 12.31
CA GLY A 158 -6.85 1.19 11.63
C GLY A 158 -5.87 0.47 10.71
N PRO A 159 -5.01 1.23 10.01
CA PRO A 159 -3.99 0.66 9.15
C PRO A 159 -2.86 0.03 9.98
N THR A 160 -2.15 -0.94 9.38
CA THR A 160 -0.89 -1.42 9.95
C THR A 160 0.16 -0.30 9.88
N THR A 161 0.87 -0.04 10.98
CA THR A 161 1.83 1.07 11.09
C THR A 161 3.27 0.63 11.28
N ASP A 162 3.55 -0.67 11.32
CA ASP A 162 4.88 -1.25 11.51
C ASP A 162 5.09 -2.47 10.59
N THR A 163 6.33 -2.95 10.57
CA THR A 163 6.66 -4.25 9.99
C THR A 163 7.56 -5.02 10.95
N THR A 164 7.89 -6.26 10.60
CA THR A 164 8.85 -7.07 11.36
C THR A 164 10.17 -6.34 11.65
N TRP A 165 10.61 -5.49 10.72
CA TRP A 165 11.94 -4.86 10.76
C TRP A 165 11.89 -3.36 11.01
N MET A 166 10.82 -2.67 10.64
CA MET A 166 10.69 -1.23 10.87
C MET A 166 9.68 -0.95 11.97
N PRO A 167 10.05 -0.20 13.03
CA PRO A 167 9.13 0.16 14.10
C PRO A 167 7.98 1.04 13.60
N ILE A 168 8.23 1.81 12.55
CA ILE A 168 7.22 2.66 11.90
C ILE A 168 7.38 2.51 10.38
N ARG A 169 6.36 1.93 9.75
CA ARG A 169 6.25 1.70 8.31
C ARG A 169 4.78 1.61 7.95
N HIS A 170 4.17 2.78 7.70
CA HIS A 170 2.73 2.88 7.46
C HIS A 170 2.31 2.13 6.19
N GLN A 171 1.25 1.31 6.29
CA GLN A 171 0.81 0.43 5.21
C GLN A 171 0.57 1.16 3.89
N MET A 172 -0.20 2.25 3.88
CA MET A 172 -0.47 2.98 2.64
C MET A 172 0.78 3.64 2.04
N LEU A 173 1.62 4.25 2.88
CA LEU A 173 2.88 4.84 2.41
C LEU A 173 3.78 3.76 1.80
N ARG A 174 3.80 2.56 2.40
CA ARG A 174 4.53 1.41 1.86
C ARG A 174 4.01 1.01 0.48
N HIS A 175 2.69 0.95 0.25
CA HIS A 175 2.13 0.64 -1.07
C HIS A 175 2.52 1.70 -2.11
N ILE A 176 2.33 2.98 -1.78
CA ILE A 176 2.64 4.10 -2.68
C ILE A 176 4.14 4.12 -2.99
N ASP A 177 5.01 4.01 -1.99
CA ASP A 177 6.47 3.99 -2.13
C ASP A 177 6.97 2.83 -3.01
N CYS A 178 6.40 1.63 -2.85
CA CYS A 178 6.72 0.50 -3.72
C CYS A 178 6.24 0.72 -5.16
N ALA A 179 5.05 1.30 -5.35
CA ALA A 179 4.51 1.61 -6.67
C ALA A 179 5.27 2.76 -7.36
N TRP A 180 5.72 3.76 -6.59
CA TRP A 180 6.47 4.92 -7.06
C TRP A 180 7.84 4.52 -7.63
N GLU A 181 8.53 3.56 -7.02
CA GLU A 181 9.78 3.01 -7.57
C GLU A 181 9.57 2.27 -8.90
N LEU A 182 8.37 1.72 -9.14
CA LEU A 182 8.03 0.99 -10.36
C LEU A 182 7.51 1.89 -11.47
N SER A 183 7.07 3.12 -11.15
CA SER A 183 6.21 3.87 -12.04
C SER A 183 6.91 4.47 -13.25
N ASP A 184 8.25 4.50 -13.28
CA ASP A 184 9.13 4.98 -14.37
C ASP A 184 8.43 6.04 -15.25
N HIS A 185 8.02 7.16 -14.61
CA HIS A 185 7.31 8.32 -15.17
C HIS A 185 5.76 8.39 -15.07
N GLN A 186 5.08 7.42 -14.45
CA GLN A 186 3.65 7.51 -14.15
C GLN A 186 3.38 8.13 -12.78
N HIS A 187 2.28 8.87 -12.67
CA HIS A 187 1.78 9.32 -11.38
C HIS A 187 1.34 8.09 -10.56
N VAL A 188 1.46 8.18 -9.24
CA VAL A 188 0.97 7.15 -8.32
C VAL A 188 0.01 7.80 -7.36
N VAL A 189 -1.12 7.14 -7.09
CA VAL A 189 -2.02 7.52 -6.01
C VAL A 189 -2.41 6.29 -5.19
N GLY A 190 -2.73 6.52 -3.91
CA GLY A 190 -3.25 5.46 -3.05
C GLY A 190 -4.25 5.96 -2.04
N PHE A 191 -5.21 5.09 -1.69
CA PHE A 191 -6.24 5.40 -0.71
C PHE A 191 -6.84 4.14 -0.08
N PHE A 192 -7.54 4.33 1.04
CA PHE A 192 -8.27 3.27 1.69
C PHE A 192 -9.73 3.22 1.24
N ILE A 193 -10.29 2.00 1.16
CA ILE A 193 -11.73 1.81 1.19
C ILE A 193 -12.09 1.06 2.47
N VAL A 194 -12.93 1.64 3.30
CA VAL A 194 -13.23 1.14 4.64
C VAL A 194 -14.73 0.86 4.80
N GLU A 195 -15.12 0.09 5.81
CA GLU A 195 -16.54 -0.12 6.09
C GLU A 195 -17.07 0.99 7.01
N GLY A 196 -18.14 1.66 6.57
CA GLY A 196 -18.86 2.64 7.38
C GLY A 196 -19.66 1.99 8.51
N PHE A 197 -19.95 2.75 9.57
CA PHE A 197 -20.78 2.31 10.68
C PHE A 197 -22.28 2.52 10.40
N GLY A 198 -23.06 1.45 10.26
CA GLY A 198 -24.53 1.55 10.17
C GLY A 198 -25.19 0.81 8.99
N GLY A 199 -24.48 -0.09 8.30
CA GLY A 199 -25.03 -0.84 7.17
C GLY A 199 -24.87 -0.07 5.84
N GLY A 200 -25.77 -0.31 4.87
CA GLY A 200 -25.62 0.20 3.50
C GLY A 200 -25.73 1.72 3.33
N GLU A 201 -26.34 2.42 4.29
CA GLU A 201 -26.49 3.88 4.27
C GLU A 201 -25.28 4.62 4.89
N ALA A 202 -24.30 3.88 5.44
CA ALA A 202 -23.17 4.44 6.16
C ALA A 202 -22.05 4.91 5.21
N ILE A 203 -22.34 5.97 4.46
CA ILE A 203 -21.44 6.51 3.43
C ILE A 203 -20.27 7.32 4.03
N ASP A 204 -20.41 7.83 5.24
CA ASP A 204 -19.39 8.64 5.90
C ASP A 204 -18.19 7.79 6.36
N VAL A 205 -16.98 8.30 6.12
CA VAL A 205 -15.75 7.68 6.65
C VAL A 205 -15.76 7.77 8.17
N PRO A 206 -15.60 6.64 8.89
CA PRO A 206 -15.51 6.64 10.34
C PRO A 206 -14.40 7.56 10.88
N ASP A 207 -14.66 8.25 12.00
CA ASP A 207 -13.70 9.17 12.64
C ASP A 207 -12.32 8.55 12.88
N ILE A 208 -12.26 7.26 13.23
CA ILE A 208 -11.01 6.53 13.45
C ILE A 208 -10.16 6.47 12.18
N TRP A 209 -10.80 6.31 11.01
CA TRP A 209 -10.15 6.31 9.71
C TRP A 209 -9.81 7.73 9.25
N GLY A 210 -10.64 8.72 9.57
CA GLY A 210 -10.30 10.13 9.37
C GLY A 210 -9.03 10.53 10.13
N GLN A 211 -8.91 10.12 11.40
CA GLN A 211 -7.70 10.32 12.20
C GLN A 211 -6.50 9.54 11.65
N ALA A 212 -6.69 8.29 11.21
CA ALA A 212 -5.63 7.52 10.57
C ALA A 212 -5.10 8.18 9.29
N CYS A 213 -5.99 8.74 8.45
CA CYS A 213 -5.60 9.48 7.26
C CYS A 213 -4.76 10.72 7.62
N ASN A 214 -5.20 11.50 8.60
CA ASN A 214 -4.44 12.66 9.08
C ASN A 214 -3.04 12.26 9.59
N ASN A 215 -2.95 11.16 10.32
CA ASN A 215 -1.67 10.65 10.84
C ASN A 215 -0.72 10.18 9.73
N THR A 216 -1.27 9.61 8.64
CA THR A 216 -0.51 9.06 7.49
C THR A 216 0.47 10.07 6.90
N VAL A 217 0.06 11.34 6.80
CA VAL A 217 0.82 12.41 6.14
C VAL A 217 1.53 13.35 7.13
N THR A 218 1.60 12.98 8.41
CA THR A 218 2.38 13.77 9.38
C THR A 218 3.88 13.66 9.07
N GLN A 219 4.61 14.75 9.28
CA GLN A 219 6.06 14.79 9.07
C GLN A 219 6.78 13.63 9.78
N LEU A 220 6.41 13.36 11.05
CA LEU A 220 6.98 12.25 11.82
C LEU A 220 6.75 10.90 11.14
N THR A 221 5.52 10.63 10.69
CA THR A 221 5.18 9.36 10.02
C THR A 221 5.90 9.21 8.69
N LEU A 222 6.02 10.29 7.90
CA LEU A 222 6.76 10.31 6.64
C LEU A 222 8.26 10.07 6.85
N GLU A 223 8.90 10.80 7.77
CA GLU A 223 10.32 10.65 8.08
C GLU A 223 10.68 9.24 8.55
N GLN A 224 9.80 8.63 9.36
CA GLN A 224 10.06 7.30 9.93
C GLN A 224 9.64 6.16 9.00
N SER A 225 8.57 6.32 8.22
CA SER A 225 8.13 5.29 7.25
C SER A 225 8.94 5.30 5.95
N LEU A 226 9.51 6.46 5.58
CA LEU A 226 10.26 6.68 4.33
C LEU A 226 11.65 7.28 4.61
N PRO A 227 12.46 6.66 5.50
CA PRO A 227 13.72 7.27 5.94
C PRO A 227 14.75 7.36 4.81
N HIS A 228 14.60 6.53 3.78
CA HIS A 228 15.44 6.47 2.59
C HIS A 228 15.12 7.53 1.53
N ARG A 229 13.97 8.23 1.64
CA ARG A 229 13.53 9.27 0.71
C ARG A 229 13.99 10.65 1.16
N SER A 230 14.18 11.57 0.21
CA SER A 230 14.43 12.99 0.50
C SER A 230 13.18 13.68 1.07
N VAL A 231 13.31 14.94 1.50
CA VAL A 231 12.15 15.72 1.97
C VAL A 231 11.15 15.92 0.84
N GLU A 232 11.64 16.26 -0.35
CA GLU A 232 10.84 16.49 -1.56
C GLU A 232 10.11 15.21 -1.99
N GLU A 233 10.81 14.06 -2.05
CA GLU A 233 10.20 12.78 -2.39
C GLU A 233 9.12 12.36 -1.36
N ARG A 234 9.33 12.65 -0.07
CA ARG A 234 8.31 12.39 0.97
C ARG A 234 7.08 13.27 0.79
N GLU A 235 7.25 14.53 0.40
CA GLU A 235 6.14 15.43 0.09
C GLU A 235 5.36 14.93 -1.14
N GLU A 236 6.05 14.49 -2.19
CA GLU A 236 5.40 13.90 -3.37
C GLU A 236 4.60 12.64 -3.03
N ILE A 237 5.20 11.71 -2.25
CA ILE A 237 4.52 10.49 -1.79
C ILE A 237 3.34 10.82 -0.86
N ALA A 238 3.46 11.85 -0.01
CA ALA A 238 2.35 12.30 0.82
C ALA A 238 1.20 12.88 -0.02
N ASN A 239 1.51 13.62 -1.08
CA ASN A 239 0.54 14.19 -2.01
C ASN A 239 -0.16 13.13 -2.87
N ALA A 240 0.46 11.96 -3.05
CA ALA A 240 -0.15 10.80 -3.70
C ALA A 240 -1.24 10.11 -2.85
N PHE A 241 -1.32 10.40 -1.55
CA PHE A 241 -2.33 9.82 -0.68
C PHE A 241 -3.65 10.59 -0.71
N LEU A 242 -4.71 9.96 -1.24
CA LEU A 242 -6.03 10.60 -1.41
C LEU A 242 -6.92 10.50 -0.15
N GLY A 243 -6.54 9.68 0.84
CA GLY A 243 -7.30 9.52 2.08
C GLY A 243 -8.08 8.22 2.13
N ALA A 244 -9.34 8.28 2.53
CA ALA A 244 -10.23 7.13 2.62
C ALA A 244 -11.63 7.44 2.08
N THR A 245 -12.29 6.42 1.52
CA THR A 245 -13.73 6.42 1.25
C THR A 245 -14.37 5.16 1.85
N THR A 246 -15.68 4.99 1.73
CA THR A 246 -16.38 3.80 2.25
C THR A 246 -16.86 2.88 1.15
N TRP A 247 -16.95 1.57 1.44
CA TRP A 247 -17.56 0.60 0.54
C TRP A 247 -19.01 1.00 0.19
N GLN A 248 -19.73 1.53 1.17
CA GLN A 248 -21.10 2.02 1.02
C GLN A 248 -21.19 3.20 0.06
N ALA A 249 -20.30 4.19 0.19
CA ALA A 249 -20.28 5.33 -0.72
C ALA A 249 -20.07 4.88 -2.16
N ILE A 250 -19.14 3.94 -2.39
CA ILE A 250 -18.89 3.36 -3.72
C ILE A 250 -20.14 2.64 -4.24
N CYS A 251 -20.78 1.83 -3.41
CA CYS A 251 -22.00 1.13 -3.82
C CYS A 251 -23.11 2.10 -4.20
N MET A 252 -23.29 3.19 -3.44
CA MET A 252 -24.27 4.23 -3.73
C MET A 252 -23.95 4.97 -5.05
N GLU A 253 -22.69 5.36 -5.26
CA GLU A 253 -22.24 6.10 -6.44
C GLU A 253 -22.44 5.28 -7.73
N PHE A 254 -22.10 3.99 -7.71
CA PHE A 254 -22.14 3.13 -8.89
C PHE A 254 -23.39 2.24 -8.98
N GLY A 255 -24.38 2.46 -8.11
CA GLY A 255 -25.65 1.73 -8.13
C GLY A 255 -25.53 0.23 -7.81
N ILE A 256 -24.55 -0.16 -7.00
CA ILE A 256 -24.36 -1.54 -6.52
C ILE A 256 -25.29 -1.77 -5.33
N ASP A 257 -26.11 -2.82 -5.37
CA ASP A 257 -26.98 -3.17 -4.24
C ASP A 257 -26.15 -3.77 -3.09
N TRP A 258 -25.92 -2.97 -2.05
CA TRP A 258 -25.23 -3.37 -0.82
C TRP A 258 -25.76 -4.68 -0.22
N GLY A 259 -27.07 -4.90 -0.29
CA GLY A 259 -27.73 -6.09 0.27
C GLY A 259 -27.38 -7.39 -0.45
N THR A 260 -26.83 -7.30 -1.66
CA THR A 260 -26.41 -8.45 -2.47
C THR A 260 -24.95 -8.83 -2.26
N LEU A 261 -24.15 -7.95 -1.63
CA LEU A 261 -22.75 -8.23 -1.36
C LEU A 261 -22.61 -9.36 -0.32
N PRO A 262 -21.66 -10.30 -0.51
CA PRO A 262 -21.40 -11.34 0.48
C PRO A 262 -21.08 -10.71 1.84
N HIS A 263 -21.74 -11.16 2.90
CA HIS A 263 -21.43 -10.66 4.25
C HIS A 263 -20.22 -11.39 4.85
N GLN A 264 -20.10 -12.69 4.56
CA GLN A 264 -19.08 -13.60 5.06
C GLN A 264 -18.72 -14.66 4.01
N ILE A 265 -17.54 -15.29 4.16
CA ILE A 265 -17.13 -16.49 3.39
C ILE A 265 -17.71 -17.75 4.04
#